data_AF-B6WVZ6-F1
#
_entry.id   AF-B6WVZ6-F1
#
_cell.length_a   1.000
_cell.length_b   1.000
_cell.length_c   1.000
_cell.angle_alpha   90.00
_cell.angle_beta   90.00
_cell.angle_gamma   90.00
#
_symmetry.space_group_name_H-M   'P 1'
#
loop_
_entity.id
_entity.type
_entity.pdbx_description
1 polymer ?
#
loop_
_entity_poly.entity_id
_entity_poly.type
_entity_poly.pdbx_seq_one_letter_code
_entity_poly.pdbx_strand_id
1 'polypeptide(L)'
;MLLCPLAAGAAQPQKNISSPLTITVQEAEPGQMLILGSSPEDSDLRVGALICRPLAEQAVDRKKTGGGLRLDVPLEWLDGYVAARSGKEDLPFRLWQQGEQWTSSLPIRLHDACAAAPMSRLTERWQMVREKLSRQKLSQPCRSFRQLGDNWLPLVLWWDGYQAFKEDRPYRPLELGSMASQSDALLDWCAKHPGKPLKKALEQLAAPKAAPATR
;
A
#
# COMPACT_ATOMS: atom_id res chain seq x y z
N MET A 1 -14.72 -3.04 -58.54
CA MET A 1 -14.00 -2.04 -57.72
C MET A 1 -14.87 -1.69 -56.53
N LEU A 2 -14.23 -1.38 -55.40
CA LEU A 2 -14.77 -0.88 -54.12
C LEU A 2 -15.47 -1.91 -53.22
N LEU A 3 -15.26 -1.99 -51.90
CA LEU A 3 -14.16 -1.70 -50.97
C LEU A 3 -14.76 -2.08 -49.60
N CYS A 4 -14.11 -2.95 -48.83
CA CYS A 4 -14.50 -3.25 -47.44
C CYS A 4 -14.40 -1.98 -46.57
N PRO A 5 -15.35 -1.68 -45.68
CA PRO A 5 -15.04 -0.85 -44.53
C PRO A 5 -14.48 -1.77 -43.43
N LEU A 6 -13.17 -1.64 -43.19
CA LEU A 6 -12.53 -2.03 -41.95
C LEU A 6 -13.19 -1.23 -40.81
N ALA A 7 -13.96 -1.92 -39.97
CA ALA A 7 -14.43 -1.34 -38.71
C ALA A 7 -13.21 -1.10 -37.82
N ALA A 8 -12.97 0.17 -37.51
CA ALA A 8 -11.94 0.64 -36.61
C ALA A 8 -12.01 -0.14 -35.29
N GLY A 9 -10.86 -0.69 -34.88
CA GLY A 9 -10.70 -1.29 -33.56
C GLY A 9 -11.06 -0.26 -32.50
N ALA A 10 -12.14 -0.52 -31.78
CA ALA A 10 -12.48 0.23 -30.59
C ALA A 10 -11.33 0.04 -29.60
N ALA A 11 -10.59 1.12 -29.33
CA ALA A 11 -9.66 1.18 -28.21
C ALA A 11 -10.45 0.77 -26.96
N GLN A 12 -10.06 -0.33 -26.33
CA GLN A 12 -10.66 -0.74 -25.07
C GLN A 12 -10.50 0.41 -24.07
N PRO A 13 -11.57 0.82 -23.37
CA PRO A 13 -11.45 1.82 -22.33
C PRO A 13 -10.48 1.31 -21.29
N GLN A 14 -9.45 2.10 -20.96
CA GLN A 14 -8.60 1.85 -19.80
C GLN A 14 -9.53 1.57 -18.61
N LYS A 15 -9.47 0.34 -18.08
CA LYS A 15 -10.15 0.00 -16.83
C LYS A 15 -9.58 0.93 -15.77
N ASN A 16 -10.36 1.94 -15.39
CA ASN A 16 -10.13 2.68 -14.15
C ASN A 16 -10.35 1.69 -13.01
N ILE A 17 -9.26 1.08 -12.54
CA ILE A 17 -9.26 0.24 -11.36
C ILE A 17 -9.55 1.18 -10.18
N SER A 18 -10.76 1.08 -9.62
CA SER A 18 -11.08 1.70 -8.35
C SER A 18 -10.21 1.10 -7.25
N SER A 19 -9.52 1.97 -6.52
CA SER A 19 -8.80 1.75 -5.26
C SER A 19 -8.22 0.33 -5.02
N PRO A 20 -6.89 0.16 -5.05
CA PRO A 20 -6.18 -1.08 -4.77
C PRO A 20 -6.20 -1.36 -3.26
N LEU A 21 -7.30 -1.89 -2.76
CA LEU A 21 -7.29 -2.63 -1.50
C LEU A 21 -7.39 -4.15 -1.73
N THR A 22 -7.25 -4.60 -2.98
CA THR A 22 -7.28 -6.03 -3.30
C THR A 22 -6.40 -6.34 -4.50
N ILE A 23 -5.13 -5.94 -4.48
CA ILE A 23 -4.18 -6.56 -5.41
C ILE A 23 -3.85 -7.94 -4.84
N THR A 24 -4.73 -8.89 -5.08
CA THR A 24 -4.32 -10.29 -5.20
C THR A 24 -3.42 -10.35 -6.43
N VAL A 25 -2.15 -10.70 -6.23
CA VAL A 25 -1.04 -10.73 -7.22
C VAL A 25 -1.29 -11.69 -8.40
N GLN A 26 -2.51 -12.15 -8.63
CA GLN A 26 -2.81 -13.06 -9.75
C GLN A 26 -2.91 -12.36 -11.11
N GLU A 27 -2.92 -11.01 -11.16
CA GLU A 27 -3.07 -10.26 -12.42
C GLU A 27 -2.17 -8.98 -12.50
N ALA A 28 -1.03 -8.95 -11.81
CA ALA A 28 -0.11 -7.81 -11.94
C ALA A 28 0.73 -7.93 -13.22
N GLU A 29 0.41 -7.16 -14.26
CA GLU A 29 1.20 -7.12 -15.48
C GLU A 29 2.48 -6.27 -15.28
N PRO A 30 3.63 -6.64 -15.89
CA PRO A 30 4.81 -5.79 -15.92
C PRO A 30 4.47 -4.40 -16.48
N GLY A 31 4.79 -3.35 -15.73
CA GLY A 31 4.47 -1.96 -16.09
C GLY A 31 3.13 -1.46 -15.54
N GLN A 32 2.37 -2.28 -14.82
CA GLN A 32 1.18 -1.83 -14.13
C GLN A 32 1.56 -0.97 -12.91
N MET A 33 0.93 0.19 -12.79
CA MET A 33 1.26 1.18 -11.77
C MET A 33 0.25 1.18 -10.63
N LEU A 34 0.74 1.25 -9.40
CA LEU A 34 -0.05 1.54 -8.22
C LEU A 34 -0.24 3.07 -8.10
N ILE A 35 -1.22 3.59 -8.81
CA ILE A 35 -1.60 5.01 -8.77
C ILE A 35 -2.74 5.18 -7.76
N LEU A 36 -2.56 6.13 -6.84
CA LEU A 36 -3.55 6.53 -5.86
C LEU A 36 -3.72 8.04 -5.94
N GLY A 37 -4.97 8.51 -5.87
CA GLY A 37 -5.30 9.93 -6.04
C GLY A 37 -5.69 10.32 -7.47
N SER A 38 -6.12 11.57 -7.61
CA SER A 38 -6.86 12.09 -8.78
C SER A 38 -6.01 12.50 -9.97
N SER A 39 -4.68 12.60 -9.83
CA SER A 39 -3.80 13.09 -10.90
C SER A 39 -2.45 12.37 -10.92
N PRO A 40 -2.01 11.85 -12.09
CA PRO A 40 -0.65 11.35 -12.30
C PRO A 40 0.46 12.41 -12.13
N GLU A 41 0.08 13.69 -12.06
CA GLU A 41 1.01 14.83 -12.02
C GLU A 41 1.51 15.17 -10.60
N ASP A 42 0.89 14.63 -9.54
CA ASP A 42 1.30 14.82 -8.14
C ASP A 42 2.36 13.78 -7.73
N SER A 43 3.47 13.73 -8.46
CA SER A 43 4.50 12.68 -8.34
C SER A 43 5.32 12.69 -7.05
N ASP A 44 5.12 13.66 -6.15
CA ASP A 44 5.86 13.80 -4.90
C ASP A 44 4.94 14.20 -3.71
N LEU A 45 4.01 13.32 -3.38
CA LEU A 45 3.08 13.53 -2.27
C LEU A 45 3.80 13.52 -0.91
N ARG A 46 3.86 14.68 -0.26
CA ARG A 46 4.46 14.83 1.09
C ARG A 46 3.50 14.37 2.18
N VAL A 47 3.49 13.07 2.45
CA VAL A 47 2.58 12.42 3.42
C VAL A 47 2.60 13.04 4.82
N GLY A 48 3.77 13.54 5.26
CA GLY A 48 3.88 14.25 6.54
C GLY A 48 3.04 15.52 6.64
N ALA A 49 2.66 16.14 5.52
CA ALA A 49 1.87 17.37 5.45
C ALA A 49 0.37 17.14 5.21
N LEU A 50 -0.06 15.90 4.93
CA LEU A 50 -1.47 15.60 4.68
C LEU A 50 -2.32 15.83 5.92
N ILE A 51 -3.40 16.58 5.76
CA ILE A 51 -4.43 16.78 6.78
C ILE A 51 -5.61 15.85 6.54
N CYS A 52 -6.42 15.63 7.56
CA CYS A 52 -7.54 14.70 7.52
C CYS A 52 -8.76 15.18 6.71
N ARG A 53 -8.90 16.48 6.46
CA ARG A 53 -10.10 17.08 5.86
C ARG A 53 -10.51 16.40 4.54
N PRO A 54 -9.63 16.17 3.55
CA PRO A 54 -10.02 15.53 2.29
C PRO A 54 -10.55 14.11 2.46
N LEU A 55 -10.10 13.38 3.49
CA LEU A 55 -10.63 12.05 3.79
C LEU A 55 -11.96 12.15 4.55
N ALA A 56 -12.07 13.07 5.52
CA ALA A 56 -13.25 13.28 6.35
C ALA A 56 -14.50 13.72 5.57
N GLU A 57 -14.32 14.38 4.43
CA GLU A 57 -15.40 14.89 3.58
C GLU A 57 -15.93 13.84 2.58
N GLN A 58 -15.29 12.66 2.49
CA GLN A 58 -15.74 11.61 1.59
C GLN A 58 -16.99 10.92 2.11
N ALA A 59 -17.92 10.63 1.20
CA ALA A 59 -19.09 9.82 1.53
C ALA A 59 -18.68 8.37 1.79
N VAL A 60 -19.15 7.79 2.90
CA VAL A 60 -18.91 6.38 3.24
C VAL A 60 -20.10 5.53 2.83
N ASP A 61 -19.87 4.59 1.91
CA ASP A 61 -20.81 3.51 1.60
C ASP A 61 -20.37 2.22 2.30
N ARG A 62 -20.98 1.92 3.45
CA ARG A 62 -20.66 0.73 4.25
C ARG A 62 -20.96 -0.60 3.56
N LYS A 63 -21.64 -0.59 2.40
CA LYS A 63 -21.86 -1.78 1.57
C LYS A 63 -20.68 -2.08 0.65
N LYS A 64 -19.75 -1.13 0.48
CA LYS A 64 -18.53 -1.29 -0.32
C LYS A 64 -17.35 -1.62 0.58
N THR A 65 -16.44 -2.45 0.07
CA THR A 65 -15.12 -2.67 0.67
C THR A 65 -14.44 -1.32 0.90
N GLY A 66 -13.92 -1.13 2.12
CA GLY A 66 -13.26 0.10 2.54
C GLY A 66 -14.17 1.32 2.58
N GLY A 67 -15.50 1.15 2.56
CA GLY A 67 -16.45 2.27 2.55
C GLY A 67 -16.53 3.01 1.20
N GLY A 68 -15.86 2.51 0.15
CA GLY A 68 -15.67 3.26 -1.10
C GLY A 68 -14.70 4.43 -0.98
N LEU A 69 -13.93 4.50 0.11
CA LEU A 69 -12.98 5.57 0.38
C LEU A 69 -11.80 5.54 -0.59
N ARG A 70 -11.30 6.74 -0.91
CA ARG A 70 -10.10 6.98 -1.69
C ARG A 70 -9.02 7.54 -0.79
N LEU A 71 -7.92 6.82 -0.68
CA LEU A 71 -6.72 7.28 0.01
C LEU A 71 -5.72 7.77 -1.03
N ASP A 72 -5.00 8.84 -0.70
CA ASP A 72 -3.93 9.37 -1.55
C ASP A 72 -2.67 8.49 -1.51
N VAL A 73 -2.57 7.59 -0.51
CA VAL A 73 -1.48 6.61 -0.36
C VAL A 73 -2.01 5.24 0.06
N PRO A 74 -1.29 4.14 -0.24
CA PRO A 74 -1.71 2.82 0.18
C PRO A 74 -1.71 2.75 1.71
N LEU A 75 -2.67 2.08 2.31
CA LEU A 75 -2.79 2.04 3.77
C LEU A 75 -1.60 1.33 4.43
N GLU A 76 -1.07 0.30 3.77
CA GLU A 76 0.12 -0.45 4.15
C GLU A 76 1.36 0.45 4.15
N TRP A 77 1.50 1.27 3.10
CA TRP A 77 2.58 2.24 2.97
C TRP A 77 2.49 3.31 4.07
N LEU A 78 1.29 3.87 4.29
CA LEU A 78 1.05 4.83 5.37
C LEU A 78 1.39 4.20 6.73
N ASP A 79 1.05 2.94 6.95
CA ASP A 79 1.39 2.23 8.19
C ASP A 79 2.89 2.13 8.40
N GLY A 80 3.66 1.79 7.37
CA GLY A 80 5.11 1.75 7.40
C GLY A 80 5.72 3.12 7.72
N TYR A 81 5.25 4.16 7.03
CA TYR A 81 5.70 5.54 7.23
C TYR A 81 5.47 6.01 8.67
N VAL A 82 4.28 5.76 9.23
CA VAL A 82 3.95 6.19 10.59
C VAL A 82 4.64 5.31 11.66
N ALA A 83 4.87 4.02 11.37
CA ALA A 83 5.68 3.16 12.23
C ALA A 83 7.12 3.69 12.34
N ALA A 84 7.76 4.02 11.22
CA ALA A 84 9.09 4.63 11.19
C ALA A 84 9.11 5.98 11.95
N ARG A 85 8.12 6.85 11.70
CA ARG A 85 7.95 8.13 12.42
C ARG A 85 7.88 7.96 13.93
N SER A 86 7.31 6.85 14.40
CA SER A 86 7.15 6.54 15.83
C SER A 86 8.30 5.71 16.41
N GLY A 87 9.34 5.41 15.63
CA GLY A 87 10.44 4.54 16.04
C GLY A 87 10.00 3.09 16.30
N LYS A 88 8.89 2.65 15.70
CA LYS A 88 8.33 1.29 15.87
C LYS A 88 8.80 0.37 14.76
N GLU A 89 9.25 -0.82 15.12
CA GLU A 89 9.63 -1.90 14.17
C GLU A 89 8.62 -3.04 14.25
N ASP A 90 7.33 -2.71 14.14
CA ASP A 90 6.23 -3.66 14.19
C ASP A 90 5.17 -3.38 13.14
N LEU A 91 4.47 -4.45 12.73
CA LEU A 91 3.51 -4.40 11.64
C LEU A 91 2.34 -5.37 11.86
N PRO A 92 1.16 -5.12 11.27
CA PRO A 92 -0.04 -5.91 11.45
C PRO A 92 -0.15 -7.09 10.46
N PHE A 93 0.91 -7.88 10.27
CA PHE A 93 1.00 -8.91 9.22
C PHE A 93 -0.17 -9.88 9.21
N ARG A 94 -0.61 -10.32 10.40
CA ARG A 94 -1.72 -11.27 10.50
C ARG A 94 -3.01 -10.68 9.95
N LEU A 95 -3.25 -9.38 10.15
CA LEU A 95 -4.42 -8.71 9.60
C LEU A 95 -4.37 -8.64 8.07
N TRP A 96 -3.18 -8.46 7.49
CA TRP A 96 -3.01 -8.50 6.04
C TRP A 96 -3.33 -9.88 5.45
N GLN A 97 -2.87 -10.96 6.09
CA GLN A 97 -3.14 -12.32 5.61
C GLN A 97 -4.62 -12.71 5.73
N GLN A 98 -5.38 -12.04 6.60
CA GLN A 98 -6.82 -12.28 6.77
C GLN A 98 -7.69 -11.49 5.79
N GLY A 99 -7.11 -10.62 4.95
CA GLY A 99 -7.72 -10.00 3.76
C GLY A 99 -8.87 -9.02 4.05
N GLU A 100 -9.98 -9.48 4.61
CA GLU A 100 -11.23 -8.74 4.72
C GLU A 100 -11.20 -7.64 5.78
N GLN A 101 -10.58 -7.88 6.94
CA GLN A 101 -10.60 -6.91 8.04
C GLN A 101 -9.77 -5.66 7.74
N TRP A 102 -8.59 -5.85 7.15
CA TRP A 102 -7.68 -4.75 6.82
C TRP A 102 -8.28 -3.82 5.76
N THR A 103 -8.83 -4.41 4.71
CA THR A 103 -9.31 -3.71 3.52
C THR A 103 -10.72 -3.14 3.69
N SER A 104 -11.54 -3.76 4.56
CA SER A 104 -12.92 -3.33 4.76
C SER A 104 -13.10 -2.35 5.90
N SER A 105 -12.43 -2.57 7.04
CA SER A 105 -12.76 -1.85 8.28
C SER A 105 -11.80 -0.71 8.62
N LEU A 106 -10.51 -0.84 8.31
CA LEU A 106 -9.51 0.15 8.71
C LEU A 106 -9.60 1.48 7.94
N PRO A 107 -9.91 1.49 6.62
CA PRO A 107 -10.18 2.75 5.93
C PRO A 107 -11.31 3.53 6.59
N ILE A 108 -12.40 2.85 6.97
CA ILE A 108 -13.54 3.49 7.67
C ILE A 108 -13.13 3.99 9.06
N ARG A 109 -12.34 3.23 9.83
CA ARG A 109 -11.85 3.69 11.14
C ARG A 109 -10.93 4.90 11.02
N LEU A 110 -10.09 4.96 9.98
CA LEU A 110 -9.26 6.13 9.70
C LEU A 110 -10.12 7.33 9.29
N HIS A 111 -11.11 7.12 8.42
CA HIS A 111 -12.11 8.13 8.09
C HIS A 111 -12.79 8.68 9.35
N ASP A 112 -13.31 7.83 10.22
CA ASP A 112 -14.02 8.25 11.44
C ASP A 112 -13.09 9.04 12.38
N ALA A 113 -11.83 8.61 12.51
CA ALA A 113 -10.81 9.34 13.26
C ALA A 113 -10.47 10.70 12.64
N CYS A 114 -10.50 10.80 11.30
CA CYS A 114 -10.32 12.05 10.56
C CYS A 114 -11.55 12.97 10.67
N ALA A 115 -12.76 12.43 10.60
CA ALA A 115 -14.01 13.18 10.75
C ALA A 115 -14.13 13.82 12.14
N ALA A 116 -13.64 13.14 13.17
CA ALA A 116 -13.57 13.70 14.53
C ALA A 116 -12.55 14.84 14.69
N ALA A 117 -11.56 14.96 13.80
CA ALA A 117 -10.56 16.02 13.84
C ALA A 117 -10.00 16.37 12.44
N PRO A 118 -10.79 17.04 11.57
CA PRO A 118 -10.45 17.24 10.15
C PRO A 118 -9.17 18.03 9.91
N MET A 119 -8.76 18.87 10.86
CA MET A 119 -7.53 19.67 10.77
C MET A 119 -6.29 18.96 11.29
N SER A 120 -6.43 17.78 11.91
CA SER A 120 -5.28 16.99 12.35
C SER A 120 -4.50 16.44 11.17
N ARG A 121 -3.22 16.13 11.40
CA ARG A 121 -2.41 15.41 10.41
C ARG A 121 -2.97 13.99 10.23
N LEU A 122 -3.00 13.53 8.98
CA LEU A 122 -3.40 12.16 8.63
C LEU A 122 -2.55 11.13 9.38
N THR A 123 -1.23 11.36 9.44
CA THR A 123 -0.28 10.48 10.14
C THR A 123 -0.55 10.38 11.64
N GLU A 124 -1.09 11.42 12.28
CA GLU A 124 -1.47 11.39 13.70
C GLU A 124 -2.79 10.66 13.93
N ARG A 125 -3.76 10.79 13.01
CA ARG A 125 -5.00 10.02 13.13
C ARG A 125 -4.74 8.53 12.86
N TRP A 126 -3.91 8.21 11.87
CA TRP A 126 -3.49 6.85 11.63
C TRP A 126 -2.72 6.26 12.82
N GLN A 127 -1.87 7.05 13.49
CA GLN A 127 -1.23 6.64 14.75
C GLN A 127 -2.23 6.06 15.75
N MET A 128 -3.32 6.79 16.02
CA MET A 128 -4.30 6.38 17.01
C MET A 128 -5.03 5.09 16.63
N VAL A 129 -5.30 4.88 15.34
CA VAL A 129 -5.91 3.64 14.83
C VAL A 129 -4.92 2.50 14.98
N ARG A 130 -3.66 2.73 14.58
CA ARG A 130 -2.60 1.75 14.54
C ARG A 130 -2.24 1.14 15.90
N GLU A 131 -2.21 1.95 16.95
CA GLU A 131 -1.90 1.50 18.32
C GLU A 131 -2.94 0.53 18.89
N LYS A 132 -4.12 0.42 18.26
CA LYS A 132 -5.18 -0.53 18.65
C LYS A 132 -5.10 -1.87 17.92
N LEU A 133 -4.14 -2.04 17.00
CA LEU A 133 -4.02 -3.24 16.18
C LEU A 133 -3.09 -4.26 16.82
N SER A 134 -3.38 -5.55 16.60
CA SER A 134 -2.41 -6.62 16.92
C SER A 134 -1.22 -6.54 15.96
N ARG A 135 0.01 -6.63 16.49
CA ARG A 135 1.24 -6.39 15.75
C ARG A 135 2.29 -7.45 16.01
N GLN A 136 3.11 -7.72 14.99
CA GLN A 136 4.30 -8.54 15.06
C GLN A 136 5.55 -7.67 14.90
N LYS A 137 6.57 -7.96 15.70
CA LYS A 137 7.87 -7.26 15.61
C LYS A 137 8.68 -7.80 14.43
N LEU A 138 9.38 -6.92 13.70
CA LEU A 138 10.32 -7.31 12.64
C LEU A 138 11.49 -8.18 13.15
N SER A 139 11.74 -8.17 14.47
CA SER A 139 12.72 -9.02 15.14
C SER A 139 12.30 -10.50 15.21
N GLN A 140 11.02 -10.81 14.97
CA GLN A 140 10.55 -12.20 14.89
C GLN A 140 11.15 -12.91 13.67
N PRO A 141 11.37 -14.23 13.76
CA PRO A 141 12.03 -14.98 12.69
C PRO A 141 11.13 -15.11 11.46
N CYS A 142 11.73 -15.18 10.27
CA CYS A 142 11.06 -15.39 8.99
C CYS A 142 10.00 -16.49 9.02
N ARG A 143 10.28 -17.62 9.68
CA ARG A 143 9.33 -18.74 9.81
C ARG A 143 7.98 -18.33 10.41
N SER A 144 7.96 -17.39 11.35
CA SER A 144 6.73 -16.94 12.02
C SER A 144 5.81 -16.16 11.09
N PHE A 145 6.37 -15.47 10.10
CA PHE A 145 5.60 -14.75 9.09
C PHE A 145 5.13 -15.70 7.99
N ARG A 146 6.00 -16.60 7.52
CA ARG A 146 5.65 -17.59 6.49
C ARG A 146 4.48 -18.49 6.89
N GLN A 147 4.38 -18.86 8.16
CA GLN A 147 3.25 -19.64 8.68
C GLN A 147 1.90 -18.92 8.58
N LEU A 148 1.87 -17.60 8.42
CA LEU A 148 0.64 -16.82 8.33
C LEU A 148 0.12 -16.71 6.90
N GLY A 149 0.99 -16.87 5.90
CA GLY A 149 0.64 -16.82 4.48
C GLY A 149 1.79 -16.30 3.61
N ASP A 150 1.62 -16.49 2.30
CA ASP A 150 2.63 -16.17 1.29
C ASP A 150 2.33 -14.87 0.51
N ASN A 151 1.23 -14.15 0.82
CA ASN A 151 0.99 -12.82 0.22
C ASN A 151 1.84 -11.75 0.91
N TRP A 152 3.05 -11.50 0.40
CA TRP A 152 4.02 -10.58 1.00
C TRP A 152 4.06 -9.21 0.32
N LEU A 153 3.20 -8.96 -0.67
CA LEU A 153 3.09 -7.65 -1.30
C LEU A 153 2.78 -6.51 -0.30
N PRO A 154 1.85 -6.68 0.68
CA PRO A 154 1.62 -5.69 1.74
C PRO A 154 2.88 -5.35 2.54
N LEU A 155 3.76 -6.33 2.72
CA LEU A 155 5.01 -6.14 3.46
C LEU A 155 6.01 -5.31 2.66
N VAL A 156 6.07 -5.48 1.34
CA VAL A 156 6.89 -4.62 0.45
C VAL A 156 6.38 -3.18 0.48
N LEU A 157 5.05 -2.96 0.38
CA LEU A 157 4.44 -1.63 0.52
C LEU A 157 4.79 -0.98 1.85
N TRP A 158 4.65 -1.73 2.94
CA TRP A 158 4.96 -1.25 4.28
C TRP A 158 6.43 -0.88 4.42
N TRP A 159 7.34 -1.69 3.89
CA TRP A 159 8.77 -1.40 3.94
C TRP A 159 9.15 -0.17 3.13
N ASP A 160 8.55 0.04 1.96
CA ASP A 160 8.78 1.26 1.18
C ASP A 160 8.37 2.51 1.97
N GLY A 161 7.19 2.51 2.59
CA GLY A 161 6.75 3.62 3.45
C GLY A 161 7.64 3.84 4.66
N TYR A 162 8.12 2.74 5.27
CA TYR A 162 9.06 2.79 6.38
C TYR A 162 10.38 3.47 5.99
N GLN A 163 10.95 3.12 4.84
CA GLN A 163 12.17 3.77 4.33
C GLN A 163 11.90 5.21 3.90
N ALA A 164 10.74 5.48 3.29
CA ALA A 164 10.42 6.82 2.82
C ALA A 164 10.44 7.87 3.94
N PHE A 165 9.97 7.54 5.15
CA PHE A 165 10.14 8.43 6.30
C PHE A 165 11.62 8.64 6.67
N LYS A 166 12.41 7.57 6.70
CA LYS A 166 13.83 7.64 7.08
C LYS A 166 14.68 8.44 6.09
N GLU A 167 14.27 8.44 4.82
CA GLU A 167 14.95 9.11 3.71
C GLU A 167 14.36 10.50 3.40
N ASP A 168 13.34 10.95 4.12
CA ASP A 168 12.54 12.15 3.80
C ASP A 168 12.02 12.17 2.34
N ARG A 169 11.65 10.98 1.86
CA ARG A 169 11.16 10.74 0.51
C ARG A 169 9.63 10.89 0.45
N PRO A 170 9.09 11.61 -0.55
CA PRO A 170 7.65 11.66 -0.75
C PRO A 170 7.10 10.30 -1.23
N TYR A 171 5.79 10.11 -1.13
CA TYR A 171 5.14 8.99 -1.82
C TYR A 171 5.20 9.23 -3.33
N ARG A 172 5.48 8.17 -4.08
CA ARG A 172 5.49 8.14 -5.54
C ARG A 172 4.74 6.89 -6.02
N PRO A 173 4.09 6.93 -7.19
CA PRO A 173 3.48 5.72 -7.75
C PRO A 173 4.51 4.60 -7.93
N LEU A 174 4.16 3.40 -7.45
CA LEU A 174 5.03 2.23 -7.42
C LEU A 174 4.66 1.25 -8.54
N GLU A 175 5.64 0.66 -9.20
CA GLU A 175 5.42 -0.32 -10.27
C GLU A 175 5.18 -1.72 -9.68
N LEU A 176 4.02 -2.32 -9.98
CA LEU A 176 3.54 -3.54 -9.33
C LEU A 176 4.39 -4.77 -9.66
N GLY A 177 4.95 -4.87 -10.87
CA GLY A 177 5.87 -5.95 -11.24
C GLY A 177 7.14 -5.94 -10.40
N SER A 178 7.72 -4.76 -10.15
CA SER A 178 8.86 -4.57 -9.25
C SER A 178 8.50 -4.99 -7.83
N MET A 179 7.31 -4.63 -7.36
CA MET A 179 6.84 -5.00 -6.02
C MET A 179 6.59 -6.51 -5.86
N ALA A 180 6.00 -7.15 -6.87
CA ALA A 180 5.81 -8.60 -6.91
C ALA A 180 7.16 -9.32 -6.90
N SER A 181 8.12 -8.86 -7.71
CA SER A 181 9.49 -9.41 -7.74
C SER A 181 10.20 -9.30 -6.39
N GLN A 182 10.00 -8.19 -5.67
CA GLN A 182 10.53 -8.02 -4.31
C GLN A 182 9.84 -8.92 -3.30
N SER A 183 8.53 -9.12 -3.43
CA SER A 183 7.78 -10.07 -2.61
C SER A 183 8.33 -11.49 -2.77
N ASP A 184 8.57 -11.93 -4.00
CA ASP A 184 9.16 -13.23 -4.30
C ASP A 184 10.58 -13.35 -3.72
N ALA A 185 11.40 -12.30 -3.86
CA ALA A 185 12.73 -12.27 -3.29
C ALA A 185 12.73 -12.39 -1.75
N LEU A 186 11.76 -11.75 -1.07
CA LEU A 186 11.60 -11.90 0.38
C LEU A 186 11.19 -13.32 0.77
N LEU A 187 10.24 -13.91 0.06
CA LEU A 187 9.80 -15.29 0.29
C LEU A 187 10.96 -16.27 0.14
N ASP A 188 11.74 -16.15 -0.94
CA ASP A 188 12.93 -16.96 -1.21
C ASP A 188 14.00 -16.80 -0.14
N TRP A 189 14.29 -15.57 0.26
CA TRP A 189 15.28 -15.30 1.31
C TRP A 189 14.84 -15.90 2.64
N CYS A 190 13.58 -15.70 3.02
CA CYS A 190 13.03 -16.23 4.26
C CYS A 190 12.88 -17.76 4.23
N ALA A 191 12.75 -18.38 3.06
CA ALA A 191 12.81 -19.83 2.89
C ALA A 191 14.21 -20.39 3.17
N LYS A 192 15.26 -19.71 2.67
CA LYS A 192 16.66 -20.09 2.91
C LYS A 192 17.13 -19.78 4.34
N HIS A 193 16.50 -18.81 5.00
CA HIS A 193 16.92 -18.31 6.31
C HIS A 193 15.78 -18.26 7.35
N PRO A 194 15.09 -19.37 7.65
CA PRO A 194 13.85 -19.37 8.46
C PRO A 194 14.04 -18.89 9.90
N GLY A 195 15.26 -18.97 10.45
CA GLY A 195 15.60 -18.51 11.80
C GLY A 195 16.06 -17.05 11.89
N LYS A 196 16.32 -16.38 10.77
CA LYS A 196 16.76 -14.98 10.78
C LYS A 196 15.57 -14.03 10.96
N PRO A 197 15.78 -12.86 11.60
CA PRO A 197 14.73 -11.84 11.73
C PRO A 197 14.21 -11.37 10.37
N LEU A 198 12.90 -11.11 10.27
CA LEU A 198 12.30 -10.56 9.05
C LEU A 198 12.98 -9.25 8.61
N LYS A 199 13.36 -8.39 9.57
CA LYS A 199 14.10 -7.16 9.31
C LYS A 199 15.31 -7.37 8.41
N LYS A 200 16.06 -8.47 8.61
CA LYS A 200 17.27 -8.76 7.83
C LYS A 200 16.97 -9.06 6.37
N ALA A 201 15.84 -9.70 6.09
CA ALA A 201 15.35 -9.92 4.74
C ALA A 201 14.98 -8.59 4.06
N LEU A 202 14.23 -7.74 4.77
CA LEU A 202 13.80 -6.44 4.28
C LEU A 202 14.97 -5.50 3.99
N GLU A 203 16.01 -5.54 4.82
CA GLU A 203 17.26 -4.80 4.59
C GLU A 203 18.02 -5.24 3.31
N GLN A 204 17.69 -6.39 2.71
CA GLN A 204 18.26 -6.81 1.42
C GLN A 204 17.54 -6.19 0.22
N LEU A 205 16.35 -5.61 0.42
CA LEU A 205 15.58 -5.06 -0.67
C LEU A 205 16.18 -3.74 -1.15
N ALA A 206 16.28 -3.61 -2.47
CA ALA A 206 16.43 -2.30 -3.10
C ALA A 206 15.11 -1.51 -2.98
N ALA A 207 15.21 -0.19 -3.00
CA ALA A 207 14.03 0.66 -3.11
C ALA A 207 13.21 0.25 -4.35
N PRO A 208 11.88 0.09 -4.24
CA PRO A 208 11.01 -0.13 -5.39
C PRO A 208 11.22 0.91 -6.48
N LYS A 209 11.18 0.46 -7.73
CA LYS A 209 11.33 1.37 -8.86
C LYS A 209 10.09 2.27 -8.95
N ALA A 210 10.31 3.58 -8.87
CA ALA A 210 9.26 4.56 -9.12
C ALA A 210 8.85 4.56 -10.60
N ALA A 211 7.62 5.00 -10.86
CA ALA A 211 7.16 5.26 -12.22
C ALA A 211 8.14 6.17 -12.98
N PRO A 212 8.40 5.92 -14.27
CA PRO A 212 8.99 6.94 -15.11
C PRO A 212 8.05 8.16 -15.17
N ALA A 213 8.59 9.36 -15.01
CA ALA A 213 7.81 10.59 -15.17
C ALA A 213 7.24 10.63 -16.60
N THR A 214 5.92 10.64 -16.74
CA THR A 214 5.26 10.95 -18.00
C THR A 214 5.63 12.37 -18.40
N ARG A 215 6.36 12.50 -19.51
CA ARG A 215 6.61 13.78 -20.20
C ARG A 215 5.45 14.12 -21.10
#